data_AF-A0A969R155-F1
#
_entry.id   AF-A0A969R155-F1
#
_cell.length_a   1.000
_cell.length_b   1.000
_cell.length_c   1.000
_cell.angle_alpha   90.00
_cell.angle_beta   90.00
_cell.angle_gamma   90.00
#
_symmetry.space_group_name_H-M   'P 1'
#
loop_
_entity.id
_entity.type
_entity.pdbx_description
1 polymer ?
#
loop_
_entity_poly.entity_id
_entity_poly.type
_entity_poly.pdbx_seq_one_letter_code
_entity_poly.pdbx_strand_id
1 'polypeptide(L)'
;MTLKRREFLYFLGASAGAIALKACGQETFSMPFSPPNSDSVNKISFKPVRVPMPLALDDMAAAEQKSVYSTYEVVDDLSLPESFTYDLIAAWGDKIGNSRFGYNNDYLSFIATNPDGRVFDD
;
A
#
# COMPACT_ATOMS: atom_id res chain seq x y z
N MET A 1 -53.81 -17.44 -24.81
CA MET A 1 -53.10 -17.25 -23.53
C MET A 1 -53.00 -15.75 -23.28
N THR A 2 -53.61 -15.24 -22.21
CA THR A 2 -53.59 -13.80 -21.89
C THR A 2 -52.44 -13.52 -20.92
N LEU A 3 -51.43 -12.80 -21.40
CA LEU A 3 -50.24 -12.47 -20.63
C LEU A 3 -50.62 -11.42 -19.57
N LYS A 4 -50.42 -11.75 -18.28
CA LYS A 4 -50.80 -10.83 -17.20
C LYS A 4 -49.84 -9.64 -17.21
N ARG A 5 -50.39 -8.41 -17.07
CA ARG A 5 -49.64 -7.15 -16.99
C ARG A 5 -48.44 -7.25 -16.04
N ARG A 6 -48.60 -7.95 -14.92
CA ARG A 6 -47.53 -8.14 -13.94
C ARG A 6 -46.35 -8.96 -14.48
N GLU A 7 -46.60 -10.02 -15.24
CA GLU A 7 -45.54 -10.86 -15.83
C GLU A 7 -44.81 -10.13 -16.96
N PHE A 8 -45.53 -9.36 -17.76
CA PHE A 8 -44.93 -8.47 -18.76
C PHE A 8 -44.01 -7.44 -18.10
N LEU A 9 -44.46 -6.79 -17.03
CA LEU A 9 -43.66 -5.80 -16.31
C LEU A 9 -42.45 -6.43 -15.60
N TYR A 10 -42.58 -7.65 -15.07
CA TYR A 10 -41.43 -8.38 -14.51
C TYR A 10 -40.40 -8.70 -15.58
N PHE A 11 -40.81 -9.18 -16.75
CA PHE A 11 -39.90 -9.47 -17.85
C PHE A 11 -39.19 -8.20 -18.34
N LEU A 12 -39.93 -7.10 -18.52
CA LEU A 12 -39.37 -5.82 -18.98
C LEU A 12 -38.44 -5.19 -17.93
N GLY A 13 -38.82 -5.22 -16.65
CA GLY A 13 -38.01 -4.68 -15.56
C GLY A 13 -36.74 -5.49 -15.29
N ALA A 14 -36.84 -6.83 -15.29
CA ALA A 14 -35.70 -7.71 -15.08
C ALA A 14 -34.68 -7.63 -16.23
N SER A 15 -35.16 -7.56 -17.49
CA SER A 15 -34.28 -7.43 -18.66
C SER A 15 -33.60 -6.06 -18.72
N ALA A 16 -34.33 -4.96 -18.48
CA ALA A 16 -33.74 -3.62 -18.44
C ALA A 16 -32.73 -3.46 -17.28
N GLY A 17 -33.03 -4.00 -16.10
CA GLY A 17 -32.13 -3.96 -14.95
C GLY A 17 -30.83 -4.75 -15.17
N ALA A 18 -30.90 -5.92 -15.82
CA ALA A 18 -29.73 -6.72 -16.13
C ALA A 18 -28.77 -6.03 -17.12
N ILE A 19 -29.30 -5.29 -18.10
CA ILE A 19 -28.48 -4.54 -19.06
C ILE A 19 -27.82 -3.32 -18.40
N ALA A 20 -28.57 -2.57 -17.57
CA ALA A 20 -28.03 -1.40 -16.88
C ALA A 20 -26.92 -1.75 -15.88
N LEU A 21 -27.07 -2.86 -15.15
CA LEU A 21 -26.02 -3.32 -14.21
C LEU A 21 -24.79 -3.87 -14.92
N LYS A 22 -24.94 -4.40 -16.15
CA LYS A 22 -23.80 -4.84 -16.98
C LYS A 22 -23.04 -3.66 -17.60
N ALA A 23 -23.72 -2.54 -17.88
CA ALA A 23 -23.09 -1.30 -18.34
C ALA A 23 -22.38 -0.53 -17.20
N CYS A 24 -22.71 -0.81 -15.94
CA CYS A 24 -22.04 -0.28 -14.76
C CYS A 24 -21.02 -1.27 -14.16
N GLY A 25 -20.75 -2.38 -14.88
CA GLY A 25 -19.89 -3.47 -14.42
C GLY A 25 -18.53 -3.46 -15.13
N GLN A 26 -17.50 -3.10 -14.37
CA GLN A 26 -16.07 -3.24 -14.64
C GLN A 26 -15.45 -2.27 -15.67
N GLU A 27 -15.65 -0.97 -15.47
CA GLU A 27 -14.51 -0.08 -15.66
C GLU A 27 -13.52 -0.39 -14.53
N THR A 28 -12.48 -1.17 -14.83
CA THR A 28 -11.34 -1.28 -13.93
C THR A 28 -10.71 0.10 -13.88
N PHE A 29 -11.12 0.92 -12.91
CA PHE A 29 -10.31 2.06 -12.49
C PHE A 29 -8.92 1.50 -12.17
N SER A 30 -7.94 1.79 -13.02
CA SER A 30 -6.55 1.49 -12.73
C SER A 30 -6.14 2.44 -11.61
N MET A 31 -6.42 2.04 -10.38
CA MET A 31 -5.72 2.63 -9.24
C MET A 31 -4.23 2.30 -9.47
N PRO A 32 -3.31 3.28 -9.43
CA PRO A 32 -1.87 3.00 -9.50
C PRO A 32 -1.37 2.11 -8.34
N PHE A 33 -2.26 1.76 -7.41
CA PHE A 33 -2.07 0.86 -6.29
C PHE A 33 -3.09 -0.29 -6.33
N SER A 34 -3.15 -1.06 -7.42
CA SER A 34 -3.78 -2.39 -7.35
C SER A 34 -2.91 -3.28 -6.45
N PRO A 35 -3.48 -4.00 -5.47
CA PRO A 35 -2.71 -5.01 -4.74
C PRO A 35 -2.21 -6.04 -5.75
N PRO A 36 -0.90 -6.36 -5.76
CA PRO A 36 -0.39 -7.37 -6.67
C PRO A 36 -1.07 -8.71 -6.38
N ASN A 37 -1.39 -9.45 -7.44
CA ASN A 37 -1.75 -10.87 -7.34
C ASN A 37 -0.71 -11.59 -6.46
N SER A 38 -1.18 -12.32 -5.47
CA SER A 38 -0.41 -12.96 -4.39
C SER A 38 0.64 -13.98 -4.87
N ASP A 39 0.70 -14.29 -6.16
CA ASP A 39 1.67 -15.23 -6.74
C ASP A 39 3.10 -14.67 -6.83
N SER A 40 3.31 -13.39 -6.48
CA SER A 40 4.62 -12.72 -6.55
C SER A 40 5.36 -12.57 -5.21
N VAL A 41 4.80 -13.09 -4.11
CA VAL A 41 5.38 -12.93 -2.75
C VAL A 41 6.70 -13.70 -2.58
N ASN A 42 7.04 -14.59 -3.51
CA ASN A 42 8.19 -15.51 -3.39
C ASN A 42 9.58 -14.95 -3.71
N LYS A 43 9.87 -13.64 -3.60
CA LYS A 43 11.26 -13.18 -3.86
C LYS A 43 11.73 -11.89 -3.19
N ILE A 44 11.26 -11.59 -1.98
CA ILE A 44 12.01 -10.65 -1.13
C ILE A 44 13.11 -11.41 -0.39
N SER A 45 14.32 -10.86 -0.37
CA SER A 45 15.52 -11.49 0.22
C SER A 45 15.60 -11.34 1.75
N PHE A 46 14.58 -10.77 2.38
CA PHE A 46 14.51 -10.53 3.80
C PHE A 46 13.15 -10.97 4.34
N LYS A 47 13.10 -11.26 5.64
CA LYS A 47 11.87 -11.55 6.36
C LYS A 47 11.19 -10.23 6.76
N PRO A 48 9.92 -9.98 6.36
CA PRO A 48 9.20 -8.77 6.77
C PRO A 48 9.12 -8.61 8.28
N VAL A 49 9.15 -7.34 8.73
CA VAL A 49 8.92 -6.99 10.13
C VAL A 49 7.42 -7.12 10.43
N ARG A 50 7.09 -7.76 11.56
CA ARG A 50 5.70 -7.91 12.02
C ARG A 50 5.17 -6.57 12.51
N VAL A 51 4.04 -6.15 11.94
CA VAL A 51 3.30 -4.94 12.36
C VAL A 51 2.22 -5.28 13.40
N PRO A 52 1.63 -4.30 14.12
CA PRO A 52 0.58 -4.57 15.11
C PRO A 52 -0.73 -5.09 14.52
N MET A 53 -0.93 -4.93 13.20
CA MET A 53 -2.16 -5.31 12.51
C MET A 53 -1.90 -6.53 11.64
N PRO A 54 -2.71 -7.59 11.75
CA PRO A 54 -2.55 -8.76 10.90
C PRO A 54 -2.81 -8.42 9.44
N LEU A 55 -1.93 -8.91 8.56
CA LEU A 55 -2.04 -8.70 7.12
C LEU A 55 -2.53 -9.98 6.46
N ALA A 56 -3.22 -9.84 5.32
CA ALA A 56 -3.64 -11.00 4.52
C ALA A 56 -2.45 -11.83 4.00
N LEU A 57 -1.24 -11.26 4.02
CA LEU A 57 0.01 -11.89 3.60
C LEU A 57 0.59 -12.87 4.63
N ASP A 58 0.10 -12.87 5.86
CA ASP A 58 0.68 -13.67 6.95
C ASP A 58 0.28 -15.16 6.89
N ASP A 59 -0.66 -15.53 5.99
CA ASP A 59 -1.15 -16.90 5.79
C ASP A 59 -1.50 -17.65 7.10
N MET A 60 -2.01 -16.92 8.10
CA MET A 60 -2.37 -17.47 9.41
C MET A 60 -3.85 -17.86 9.48
N ALA A 61 -4.15 -18.95 10.20
CA ALA A 61 -5.54 -19.27 10.54
C ALA A 61 -6.11 -18.23 11.53
N ALA A 62 -7.41 -17.92 11.43
CA ALA A 62 -8.05 -16.88 12.25
C ALA A 62 -7.90 -17.07 13.77
N ALA A 63 -7.80 -18.31 14.25
CA ALA A 63 -7.56 -18.60 15.67
C ALA A 63 -6.13 -18.27 16.11
N GLU A 64 -5.15 -18.58 15.26
CA GLU A 64 -3.73 -18.29 15.49
C GLU A 64 -3.47 -16.78 15.45
N GLN A 65 -4.05 -16.10 14.46
CA GLN A 65 -4.00 -14.64 14.32
C GLN A 65 -4.49 -13.93 15.59
N LYS A 66 -5.63 -14.37 16.17
CA LYS A 66 -6.13 -13.80 17.43
C LYS A 66 -5.16 -13.98 18.59
N SER A 67 -4.48 -15.12 18.65
CA SER A 67 -3.49 -15.40 19.70
C SER A 67 -2.23 -14.55 19.51
N VAL A 68 -1.68 -14.51 18.29
CA VAL A 68 -0.41 -13.84 17.97
C VAL A 68 -0.52 -12.33 18.05
N TYR A 69 -1.65 -11.76 17.66
CA TYR A 69 -1.91 -10.32 17.67
C TYR A 69 -2.70 -9.86 18.92
N SER A 70 -2.80 -10.72 19.95
CA SER A 70 -3.48 -10.38 21.21
C SER A 70 -2.77 -9.30 22.03
N THR A 71 -1.45 -9.20 21.85
CA THR A 71 -0.58 -8.25 22.53
C THR A 71 0.45 -7.70 21.55
N TYR A 72 0.87 -6.46 21.78
CA TYR A 72 1.89 -5.81 20.98
C TYR A 72 2.77 -4.97 21.91
N GLU A 73 4.09 -5.08 21.73
CA GLU A 73 5.06 -4.24 22.43
C GLU A 73 5.32 -3.00 21.60
N VAL A 74 5.08 -1.82 22.19
CA VAL A 74 5.35 -0.55 21.53
C VAL A 74 6.83 -0.23 21.68
N VAL A 75 7.52 -0.17 20.56
CA VAL A 75 8.93 0.23 20.45
C VAL A 75 8.97 1.60 19.78
N ASP A 76 9.48 2.61 20.48
CA ASP A 76 9.68 3.97 19.95
C ASP A 76 11.04 4.05 19.23
N ASP A 77 11.21 3.20 18.22
CA ASP A 77 12.43 3.08 17.42
C ASP A 77 12.09 2.52 16.02
N LEU A 78 13.04 2.63 15.08
CA LEU A 78 12.92 2.06 13.74
C LEU A 78 13.20 0.55 13.76
N SER A 79 12.13 -0.25 13.66
CA SER A 79 12.26 -1.71 13.54
C SER A 79 12.62 -2.11 12.10
N LEU A 80 13.70 -2.88 11.96
CA LEU A 80 14.22 -3.35 10.67
C LEU A 80 14.26 -4.89 10.60
N PRO A 81 14.32 -5.49 9.39
CA PRO A 81 14.62 -6.89 9.22
C PRO A 81 16.02 -7.25 9.76
N GLU A 82 16.24 -8.54 10.04
CA GLU A 82 17.55 -9.04 10.44
C GLU A 82 18.64 -8.66 9.43
N SER A 83 19.82 -8.27 9.92
CA SER A 83 20.99 -7.83 9.15
C SER A 83 20.88 -6.45 8.47
N PHE A 84 19.80 -5.69 8.71
CA PHE A 84 19.70 -4.29 8.29
C PHE A 84 20.07 -3.34 9.44
N THR A 85 20.61 -2.18 9.08
CA THR A 85 20.96 -1.10 10.01
C THR A 85 20.48 0.24 9.46
N TYR A 86 20.44 1.25 10.32
CA TYR A 86 20.16 2.63 9.91
C TYR A 86 21.13 3.60 10.56
N ASP A 87 21.34 4.74 9.90
CA ASP A 87 22.11 5.87 10.41
C ASP A 87 21.27 7.15 10.29
N LEU A 88 21.38 8.03 11.28
CA LEU A 88 20.77 9.35 11.22
C LEU A 88 21.65 10.30 10.40
N ILE A 89 21.17 10.72 9.22
CA ILE A 89 21.92 11.59 8.31
C ILE A 89 21.76 13.08 8.66
N ALA A 90 20.55 13.49 9.07
CA ALA A 90 20.23 14.83 9.54
C ALA A 90 18.91 14.82 10.34
N ALA A 91 18.80 15.73 11.31
CA ALA A 91 17.60 15.98 12.09
C ALA A 91 17.22 17.46 12.07
N TRP A 92 15.96 17.76 12.36
CA TRP A 92 15.47 19.13 12.48
C TRP A 92 16.36 19.96 13.44
N GLY A 93 16.80 21.13 12.95
CA GLY A 93 17.61 22.04 13.72
C GLY A 93 19.13 21.81 13.60
N ASP A 94 19.57 20.71 12.99
CA ASP A 94 20.99 20.48 12.71
C ASP A 94 21.57 21.62 11.87
N LYS A 95 22.81 22.02 12.17
CA LYS A 95 23.46 23.14 11.47
C LYS A 95 23.92 22.70 10.07
N ILE A 96 23.51 23.44 9.04
CA ILE A 96 23.95 23.24 7.66
C ILE A 96 24.42 24.59 7.09
N GLY A 97 25.72 24.71 6.84
CA GLY A 97 26.35 25.96 6.42
C GLY A 97 26.03 27.11 7.39
N ASN A 98 25.33 28.13 6.87
CA ASN A 98 24.89 29.30 7.63
C ASN A 98 23.43 29.21 8.13
N SER A 99 22.78 28.06 7.96
CA SER A 99 21.37 27.83 8.32
C SER A 99 21.21 26.53 9.12
N ARG A 100 19.97 26.02 9.21
CA ARG A 100 19.60 24.78 9.89
C ARG A 100 18.68 23.92 9.05
N PHE A 101 18.70 22.61 9.29
CA PHE A 101 17.80 21.65 8.66
C PHE A 101 16.35 21.91 9.07
N GLY A 102 15.42 21.83 8.11
CA GLY A 102 14.01 22.18 8.26
C GLY A 102 13.23 21.20 9.15
N TYR A 103 12.11 21.67 9.69
CA TYR A 103 11.17 20.84 10.46
C TYR A 103 10.31 19.98 9.52
N ASN A 104 9.96 18.77 9.96
CA ASN A 104 9.04 17.84 9.29
C ASN A 104 9.42 17.59 7.82
N ASN A 105 10.64 17.09 7.60
CA ASN A 105 11.12 16.75 6.27
C ASN A 105 10.18 15.74 5.61
N ASP A 106 9.89 15.97 4.34
CA ASP A 106 9.02 15.11 3.53
C ASP A 106 9.83 14.69 2.30
N TYR A 107 9.62 15.35 1.16
CA TYR A 107 10.31 15.03 -0.08
C TYR A 107 11.83 15.20 -0.01
N LEU A 108 12.55 14.20 -0.50
CA LEU A 108 13.99 14.19 -0.72
C LEU A 108 14.30 13.53 -2.07
N SER A 109 15.31 14.04 -2.78
CA SER A 109 15.89 13.38 -3.95
C SER A 109 17.41 13.40 -3.86
N PHE A 110 18.04 12.37 -4.43
CA PHE A 110 19.49 12.31 -4.60
C PHE A 110 19.81 12.74 -6.02
N ILE A 111 20.66 13.76 -6.15
CA ILE A 111 21.20 14.20 -7.44
C ILE A 111 22.60 13.60 -7.56
N ALA A 112 22.80 12.77 -8.57
CA ALA A 112 24.11 12.23 -8.86
C ALA A 112 25.08 13.36 -9.20
N THR A 113 26.29 13.27 -8.66
CA THR A 113 27.38 14.18 -8.98
C THR A 113 28.43 13.46 -9.82
N ASN A 114 29.18 14.22 -10.62
CA ASN A 114 30.38 13.74 -11.26
C ASN A 114 31.39 13.25 -10.20
N PRO A 115 32.39 12.43 -10.56
CA PRO A 115 33.43 11.99 -9.62
C PRO A 115 34.19 13.13 -8.91
N ASP A 116 34.17 14.35 -9.48
CA ASP A 116 34.74 15.56 -8.91
C ASP A 116 33.77 16.33 -7.96
N GLY A 117 32.58 15.78 -7.71
CA GLY A 117 31.56 16.30 -6.80
C GLY A 117 30.66 17.39 -7.39
N ARG A 118 30.78 17.70 -8.69
CA ARG A 118 29.91 18.70 -9.35
C ARG A 118 28.60 18.07 -9.80
N VAL A 119 27.51 18.82 -9.67
CA VAL A 119 26.22 18.44 -10.27
C VAL A 119 26.35 18.51 -11.79
N PHE A 120 25.60 17.67 -12.51
CA PHE A 120 25.52 17.77 -13.98
C PHE A 120 24.98 19.16 -14.36
N ASP A 121 25.81 19.96 -15.03
CA ASP A 121 25.36 21.17 -15.71
C ASP A 121 24.73 20.72 -17.05
N ASP A 122 23.50 21.16 -17.33
CA ASP A 122 22.80 20.97 -18.62
C ASP A 122 23.52 21.67 -19.79
#